data_AF-A0A0F8Z1P9-F1
#
_entry.id   AF-A0A0F8Z1P9-F1
#
_cell.length_a   1.000
_cell.length_b   1.000
_cell.length_c   1.000
_cell.angle_alpha   90.00
_cell.angle_beta   90.00
_cell.angle_gamma   90.00
#
_symmetry.space_group_name_H-M   'P 1'
#
loop_
_entity.id
_entity.type
_entity.pdbx_description
1 polymer ?
#
loop_
_entity_poly.entity_id
_entity_poly.type
_entity_poly.pdbx_seq_one_letter_code
_entity_poly.pdbx_strand_id
1 'polypeptide(L)'
;GAWAFKANELRKRAGEPSLGDEGEVFAVPTNIFLEQSLVGAAGDDDDSSGTEDASSGGTVVSITDRSAGGPLPKDTVGLINELVTKSHEDDADEIANGGTKQEDLRKGTEGTVRDAVKEAGERRLAELGIDIAFEISDPRVLEILAKYAGEQIKRINDTTLKALRGALTEGFRNGEDINLLARRIRTVFADARGRRSVVIARTESTRALNAGQLAATEQAGFEGKQWLSTRDTSVRETHMGLDGQIRKVKEDFVSISGAVGPYPGAFGVAAEDIQCRCTVLSVAKVDTSADDIVWAQGLDTEERRLKYWKANERFRIAVEKRLRRAFRRVFTIQEEKTLDFLVQHQGRVGLSVSNN
;
A
#
# COMPACT_ATOMS: atom_id res chain seq x y z
N GLY A 1 -4.56 17.67 26.57
CA GLY A 1 -5.54 18.14 27.56
C GLY A 1 -6.88 17.49 27.27
N ALA A 2 -7.39 16.76 28.25
CA ALA A 2 -8.74 16.17 28.40
C ALA A 2 -9.46 15.59 27.15
N TRP A 3 -9.40 14.27 27.00
CA TRP A 3 -10.06 13.46 25.97
C TRP A 3 -11.36 12.80 26.46
N ALA A 4 -12.08 13.41 27.41
CA ALA A 4 -13.29 12.83 27.99
C ALA A 4 -14.50 13.74 27.83
N PHE A 5 -15.59 13.21 27.26
CA PHE A 5 -16.88 13.89 27.14
C PHE A 5 -17.77 13.55 28.34
N LYS A 6 -18.53 14.52 28.86
CA LYS A 6 -19.48 14.29 29.95
C LYS A 6 -20.64 13.43 29.46
N ALA A 7 -20.98 12.36 30.18
CA ALA A 7 -22.00 11.42 29.74
C ALA A 7 -23.37 12.09 29.50
N ASN A 8 -23.75 13.05 30.34
CA ASN A 8 -25.02 13.79 30.16
C ASN A 8 -25.01 14.72 28.94
N GLU A 9 -23.85 15.21 28.47
CA GLU A 9 -23.78 15.98 27.21
C GLU A 9 -24.01 15.09 26.00
N LEU A 10 -23.47 13.87 26.01
CA LEU A 10 -23.71 12.88 24.95
C LEU A 10 -25.19 12.46 24.92
N ARG A 11 -25.79 12.17 26.08
CA ARG A 11 -27.21 11.81 26.20
C ARG A 11 -28.13 12.92 25.71
N LYS A 12 -27.83 14.18 26.04
CA LYS A 12 -28.59 15.34 25.53
C LYS A 12 -28.54 15.46 24.00
N ARG A 13 -27.39 15.18 23.37
CA ARG A 13 -27.26 15.15 21.90
C ARG A 13 -28.01 13.98 21.26
N ALA A 14 -28.12 12.86 21.97
CA ALA A 14 -28.85 11.66 21.53
C ALA A 14 -30.36 11.71 21.83
N GLY A 15 -30.85 12.73 22.56
CA GLY A 15 -32.25 12.83 22.97
C GLY A 15 -32.64 11.91 24.13
N GLU A 16 -31.66 11.41 24.89
CA GLU A 16 -31.88 10.51 26.02
C GLU A 16 -32.01 11.27 27.36
N PRO A 17 -32.76 10.72 28.34
CA PRO A 17 -32.84 11.30 29.68
C PRO A 17 -31.47 11.33 30.38
N SER A 18 -31.26 12.37 31.20
CA SER A 18 -30.07 12.54 32.04
C SER A 18 -29.96 11.43 33.08
N LEU A 19 -28.73 11.08 33.46
CA LEU A 19 -28.44 10.08 34.50
C LEU A 19 -28.66 10.59 35.94
N GLY A 20 -29.14 11.82 36.13
CA GLY A 20 -29.33 12.45 37.45
C GLY A 20 -28.10 13.23 37.93
N ASP A 21 -28.20 13.80 39.14
CA ASP A 21 -27.20 14.72 39.73
C ASP A 21 -26.11 14.00 40.57
N GLU A 22 -26.01 12.68 40.46
CA GLU A 22 -25.00 11.88 41.17
C GLU A 22 -23.63 11.98 40.49
N GLY A 23 -22.98 13.14 40.62
CA GLY A 23 -21.58 13.33 40.25
C GLY A 23 -21.27 13.27 38.74
N GLU A 24 -20.12 13.80 38.34
CA GLU A 24 -19.73 13.87 36.93
C GLU A 24 -19.33 12.49 36.38
N VAL A 25 -20.23 11.84 35.65
CA VAL A 25 -19.95 10.57 34.96
C VAL A 25 -19.33 10.85 33.58
N PHE A 26 -18.15 10.27 33.32
CA PHE A 26 -17.44 10.38 32.04
C PHE A 26 -17.56 9.07 31.25
N ALA A 27 -17.87 9.16 29.96
CA ALA A 27 -17.89 8.01 29.08
C ALA A 27 -16.45 7.69 28.64
N VAL A 28 -15.91 6.55 29.08
CA VAL A 28 -14.59 6.06 28.65
C VAL A 28 -14.80 5.02 27.54
N PRO A 29 -14.25 5.20 26.33
CA PRO A 29 -14.33 4.19 25.28
C PRO A 29 -13.52 2.94 25.68
N THR A 30 -14.11 1.76 25.50
CA THR A 30 -13.61 0.46 25.99
C THR A 30 -12.41 -0.13 25.25
N ASN A 31 -11.62 0.67 24.54
CA ASN A 31 -10.38 0.21 23.89
C ASN A 31 -9.14 0.84 24.54
N ILE A 32 -8.94 0.57 25.83
CA ILE A 32 -7.66 0.82 26.52
C ILE A 32 -6.92 -0.51 26.58
N PHE A 33 -5.87 -0.64 25.77
CA PHE A 33 -4.84 -1.65 25.99
C PHE A 33 -3.97 -1.17 27.16
N LEU A 34 -4.05 -1.86 28.30
CA LEU A 34 -3.05 -1.73 29.36
C LEU A 34 -1.79 -2.46 28.89
N GLU A 35 -0.82 -1.72 28.35
CA GLU A 35 0.55 -2.22 28.29
C GLU A 35 1.10 -2.29 29.72
N GLN A 36 1.30 -3.50 30.24
CA GLN A 36 2.10 -3.70 31.43
C GLN A 36 3.58 -3.52 31.07
N SER A 37 4.11 -2.34 31.42
CA SER A 37 5.53 -2.04 31.43
C SER A 37 6.21 -2.66 32.65
N LEU A 38 7.21 -3.51 32.37
CA LEU A 38 8.41 -3.89 33.15
C LEU A 38 8.53 -3.42 34.63
N VAL A 39 8.46 -4.40 35.56
CA VAL A 39 9.31 -4.57 36.76
C VAL A 39 9.28 -6.09 37.04
N GLY A 40 10.34 -6.89 37.20
CA GLY A 40 11.69 -6.61 37.64
C GLY A 40 11.94 -7.24 39.02
N ALA A 41 12.30 -8.53 39.04
CA ALA A 41 13.13 -9.24 40.05
C ALA A 41 12.63 -9.48 41.49
N ALA A 42 13.21 -10.56 42.06
CA ALA A 42 13.13 -11.12 43.42
C ALA A 42 11.91 -12.03 43.68
N GLY A 43 12.04 -13.26 44.17
CA GLY A 43 13.17 -14.01 44.74
C GLY A 43 12.58 -15.15 45.59
N ASP A 44 13.41 -16.17 45.84
CA ASP A 44 13.32 -17.19 46.87
C ASP A 44 12.54 -18.50 46.55
N ASP A 45 13.35 -19.52 46.24
CA ASP A 45 13.55 -20.75 47.02
C ASP A 45 12.33 -21.49 47.56
N ASP A 46 12.05 -22.69 47.03
CA ASP A 46 12.15 -23.92 47.84
C ASP A 46 12.25 -25.19 46.97
N ASP A 47 12.95 -26.14 47.56
CA ASP A 47 13.52 -27.40 47.07
C ASP A 47 12.46 -28.53 47.07
N SER A 48 12.38 -29.33 45.99
CA SER A 48 12.16 -30.78 46.12
C SER A 48 12.40 -31.53 44.82
N SER A 49 13.30 -32.51 44.93
CA SER A 49 13.73 -33.54 43.98
C SER A 49 12.63 -34.33 43.27
N GLY A 50 12.85 -34.60 41.98
CA GLY A 50 12.16 -35.64 41.21
C GLY A 50 12.83 -35.82 39.84
N THR A 51 13.72 -36.79 39.75
CA THR A 51 14.46 -37.20 38.55
C THR A 51 13.55 -37.60 37.39
N GLU A 52 13.81 -37.11 36.18
CA GLU A 52 13.72 -37.90 34.93
C GLU A 52 14.43 -37.16 33.76
N ASP A 53 15.33 -37.89 33.11
CA ASP A 53 16.17 -37.48 31.98
C ASP A 53 15.37 -37.11 30.73
N ALA A 54 15.70 -35.99 30.09
CA ALA A 54 15.43 -35.76 28.67
C ALA A 54 16.51 -34.86 28.05
N SER A 55 17.49 -35.50 27.42
CA SER A 55 18.62 -34.86 26.75
C SER A 55 18.22 -34.10 25.49
N SER A 56 18.80 -32.92 25.34
CA SER A 56 18.93 -32.10 24.13
C SER A 56 19.40 -32.90 22.90
N GLY A 57 18.61 -32.87 21.82
CA GLY A 57 18.97 -33.40 20.50
C GLY A 57 19.35 -32.30 19.51
N GLY A 58 20.46 -31.59 19.75
CA GLY A 58 21.11 -30.79 18.72
C GLY A 58 22.04 -31.69 17.90
N THR A 59 21.67 -32.04 16.66
CA THR A 59 22.51 -32.85 15.79
C THR A 59 23.68 -32.02 15.25
N VAL A 60 24.81 -32.04 15.97
CA VAL A 60 26.10 -31.71 15.37
C VAL A 60 26.51 -32.92 14.53
N VAL A 61 26.39 -32.83 13.21
CA VAL A 61 26.90 -33.86 12.29
C VAL A 61 28.42 -33.72 12.24
N SER A 62 29.11 -34.52 13.06
CA SER A 62 30.55 -34.72 12.92
C SER A 62 30.83 -35.54 11.66
N ILE A 63 31.59 -34.97 10.73
CA ILE A 63 31.93 -35.55 9.41
C ILE A 63 32.83 -36.81 9.51
N THR A 64 33.26 -37.22 10.71
CA THR A 64 34.20 -38.33 10.86
C THR A 64 33.59 -39.66 11.29
N ASP A 65 32.28 -39.74 11.57
CA ASP A 65 31.69 -41.01 12.04
C ASP A 65 31.14 -41.86 10.89
N ARG A 66 32.03 -42.70 10.34
CA ARG A 66 31.68 -43.79 9.42
C ARG A 66 31.19 -44.99 10.23
N SER A 67 29.88 -45.16 10.43
CA SER A 67 29.21 -46.47 10.31
C SER A 67 27.73 -46.42 10.70
N ALA A 68 26.83 -46.62 9.74
CA ALA A 68 25.61 -47.42 9.88
C ALA A 68 25.01 -47.63 8.48
N GLY A 69 25.35 -48.76 7.85
CA GLY A 69 24.80 -49.17 6.55
C GLY A 69 23.37 -49.67 6.66
N GLY A 70 22.42 -48.79 6.97
CA GLY A 70 21.00 -49.01 6.72
C GLY A 70 20.68 -48.73 5.24
N PRO A 71 19.67 -49.38 4.62
CA PRO A 71 19.27 -49.04 3.26
C PRO A 71 18.87 -47.57 3.21
N LEU A 72 19.58 -46.79 2.39
CA LEU A 72 19.19 -45.41 2.09
C LEU A 72 17.72 -45.39 1.67
N PRO A 73 16.89 -44.45 2.18
CA PRO A 73 15.52 -44.25 1.72
C PRO A 73 15.47 -44.28 0.18
N LYS A 74 14.46 -44.97 -0.39
CA LYS A 74 14.35 -45.21 -1.85
C LYS A 74 14.40 -43.93 -2.69
N ASP A 75 14.23 -42.75 -2.09
CA ASP A 75 14.38 -41.45 -2.73
C ASP A 75 15.24 -40.46 -1.90
N THR A 76 16.42 -40.90 -1.47
CA THR A 76 17.35 -40.04 -0.71
C THR A 76 17.82 -38.82 -1.55
N VAL A 77 17.91 -38.98 -2.87
CA VAL A 77 18.31 -37.90 -3.80
C VAL A 77 17.20 -36.85 -3.92
N GLY A 78 15.93 -37.26 -4.01
CA GLY A 78 14.79 -36.33 -4.00
C GLY A 78 14.73 -35.51 -2.73
N LEU A 79 14.93 -36.15 -1.57
CA LEU A 79 14.90 -35.48 -0.26
C LEU A 79 16.03 -34.44 -0.10
N ILE A 80 17.24 -34.78 -0.58
CA ILE A 80 18.38 -33.85 -0.57
C ILE A 80 18.11 -32.66 -1.52
N ASN A 81 17.59 -32.92 -2.72
CA ASN A 81 17.25 -31.85 -3.66
C ASN A 81 16.17 -30.92 -3.11
N GLU A 82 15.17 -31.45 -2.40
CA GLU A 82 14.13 -30.65 -1.75
C GLU A 82 14.71 -29.78 -0.63
N LEU A 83 15.58 -30.33 0.22
CA LEU A 83 16.27 -29.58 1.29
C LEU A 83 17.16 -28.46 0.73
N VAL A 84 17.94 -28.74 -0.31
CA VAL A 84 18.80 -27.73 -0.97
C VAL A 84 17.96 -26.64 -1.62
N THR A 85 16.87 -27.01 -2.30
CA THR A 85 15.97 -26.04 -2.91
C THR A 85 15.34 -25.12 -1.87
N LYS A 86 14.89 -25.69 -0.75
CA LYS A 86 14.35 -24.93 0.37
C LYS A 86 15.37 -23.98 0.98
N SER A 87 16.62 -24.43 1.16
CA SER A 87 17.71 -23.56 1.65
C SER A 87 17.93 -22.36 0.74
N HIS A 88 17.95 -22.55 -0.60
CA HIS A 88 18.12 -21.45 -1.55
C HIS A 88 16.95 -20.46 -1.54
N GLU A 89 15.73 -20.94 -1.27
CA GLU A 89 14.55 -20.09 -1.11
C GLU A 89 14.61 -19.30 0.19
N ASP A 90 15.00 -19.94 1.30
CA ASP A 90 15.16 -19.30 2.61
C ASP A 90 16.24 -18.19 2.57
N ASP A 91 17.40 -18.45 1.96
CA ASP A 91 18.47 -17.45 1.79
C ASP A 91 18.03 -16.27 0.91
N ALA A 92 17.33 -16.56 -0.20
CA ALA A 92 16.79 -15.52 -1.08
C ALA A 92 15.76 -14.65 -0.36
N ASP A 93 14.92 -15.27 0.47
CA ASP A 93 13.92 -14.59 1.29
C ASP A 93 14.56 -13.70 2.36
N GLU A 94 15.59 -14.17 3.06
CA GLU A 94 16.29 -13.39 4.07
C GLU A 94 16.92 -12.12 3.46
N ILE A 95 17.64 -12.27 2.34
CA ILE A 95 18.29 -11.15 1.65
C ILE A 95 17.24 -10.15 1.11
N ALA A 96 16.20 -10.64 0.42
CA ALA A 96 15.18 -9.77 -0.16
C ALA A 96 14.41 -8.99 0.92
N ASN A 97 13.97 -9.67 1.99
CA ASN A 97 13.25 -9.05 3.10
C ASN A 97 14.14 -8.14 3.95
N GLY A 98 15.45 -8.42 4.03
CA GLY A 98 16.42 -7.60 4.74
C GLY A 98 16.49 -6.19 4.18
N GLY A 99 16.66 -6.06 2.86
CA GLY A 99 16.84 -4.77 2.20
C GLY A 99 15.57 -4.07 1.69
N THR A 100 14.51 -4.80 1.34
CA THR A 100 13.31 -4.25 0.68
C THR A 100 12.15 -4.06 1.67
N LYS A 101 12.31 -3.10 2.59
CA LYS A 101 11.30 -2.82 3.62
C LYS A 101 10.13 -1.99 3.08
N GLN A 102 8.90 -2.41 3.39
CA GLN A 102 7.68 -1.65 3.09
C GLN A 102 7.70 -0.24 3.69
N GLU A 103 8.30 -0.10 4.87
CA GLU A 103 8.41 1.18 5.59
C GLU A 103 9.18 2.25 4.80
N ASP A 104 10.22 1.85 4.05
CA ASP A 104 10.99 2.78 3.21
C ASP A 104 10.11 3.39 2.11
N LEU A 105 9.25 2.57 1.48
CA LEU A 105 8.26 3.02 0.50
C LEU A 105 7.22 3.93 1.14
N ARG A 106 6.68 3.55 2.31
CA ARG A 106 5.69 4.36 3.01
C ARG A 106 6.27 5.74 3.35
N LYS A 107 7.34 5.79 4.13
CA LYS A 107 7.99 7.04 4.57
C LYS A 107 8.47 7.89 3.38
N GLY A 108 8.98 7.26 2.34
CA GLY A 108 9.52 7.96 1.18
C GLY A 108 8.48 8.55 0.23
N THR A 109 7.21 8.13 0.31
CA THR A 109 6.16 8.53 -0.65
C THR A 109 4.92 9.16 0.00
N GLU A 110 4.63 8.86 1.27
CA GLU A 110 3.38 9.28 1.94
C GLU A 110 3.17 10.79 1.93
N GLY A 111 4.24 11.58 2.14
CA GLY A 111 4.16 13.04 2.08
C GLY A 111 3.73 13.53 0.71
N THR A 112 4.31 12.98 -0.36
CA THR A 112 3.97 13.39 -1.74
C THR A 112 2.53 13.02 -2.10
N VAL A 113 2.03 11.90 -1.58
CA VAL A 113 0.65 11.45 -1.82
C VAL A 113 -0.34 12.30 -1.03
N ARG A 114 -0.04 12.56 0.23
CA ARG A 114 -0.81 13.47 1.10
C ARG A 114 -0.93 14.85 0.47
N ASP A 115 0.17 15.41 -0.01
CA ASP A 115 0.19 16.70 -0.71
C ASP A 115 -0.64 16.65 -2.00
N ALA A 116 -0.53 15.57 -2.77
CA ALA A 116 -1.31 15.41 -4.00
C ALA A 116 -2.82 15.35 -3.75
N VAL A 117 -3.27 14.61 -2.72
CA VAL A 117 -4.67 14.55 -2.30
C VAL A 117 -5.15 15.94 -1.85
N LYS A 118 -4.35 16.63 -1.04
CA LYS A 118 -4.65 17.98 -0.55
C LYS A 118 -4.81 18.98 -1.70
N GLU A 119 -3.80 19.08 -2.56
CA GLU A 119 -3.81 19.99 -3.70
C GLU A 119 -4.97 19.68 -4.66
N ALA A 120 -5.30 18.41 -4.85
CA ALA A 120 -6.44 18.00 -5.69
C ALA A 120 -7.78 18.44 -5.09
N GLY A 121 -7.94 18.31 -3.77
CA GLY A 121 -9.13 18.76 -3.04
C GLY A 121 -9.28 20.28 -3.05
N GLU A 122 -8.21 21.01 -2.70
CA GLU A 122 -8.19 22.48 -2.74
C GLU A 122 -8.49 23.02 -4.14
N ARG A 123 -7.87 22.43 -5.16
CA ARG A 123 -8.15 22.77 -6.56
C ARG A 123 -9.61 22.51 -6.93
N ARG A 124 -10.21 21.41 -6.45
CA ARG A 124 -11.62 21.11 -6.70
C ARG A 124 -12.55 22.13 -6.04
N LEU A 125 -12.32 22.49 -4.78
CA LEU A 125 -13.13 23.51 -4.10
C LEU A 125 -13.03 24.87 -4.83
N ALA A 126 -11.83 25.27 -5.23
CA ALA A 126 -11.60 26.48 -6.00
C ALA A 126 -12.29 26.44 -7.39
N GLU A 127 -12.23 25.30 -8.09
CA GLU A 127 -12.96 25.09 -9.36
C GLU A 127 -14.47 25.22 -9.21
N LEU A 128 -15.00 24.85 -8.04
CA LEU A 128 -16.42 24.92 -7.72
C LEU A 128 -16.85 26.29 -7.17
N GLY A 129 -15.91 27.21 -6.94
CA GLY A 129 -16.18 28.51 -6.32
C GLY A 129 -16.63 28.41 -4.86
N ILE A 130 -16.27 27.33 -4.16
CA ILE A 130 -16.65 27.08 -2.76
C ILE A 130 -15.55 27.65 -1.85
N ASP A 131 -15.93 28.60 -1.01
CA ASP A 131 -15.03 29.27 -0.07
C ASP A 131 -14.98 28.54 1.28
N ILE A 132 -14.48 27.30 1.26
CA ILE A 132 -14.17 26.51 2.47
C ILE A 132 -12.75 25.97 2.37
N ALA A 133 -12.10 25.77 3.52
CA ALA A 133 -10.81 25.09 3.56
C ALA A 133 -10.99 23.59 3.28
N PHE A 134 -10.08 23.00 2.49
CA PHE A 134 -10.06 21.56 2.32
C PHE A 134 -9.56 20.89 3.60
N GLU A 135 -10.44 20.14 4.26
CA GLU A 135 -10.11 19.48 5.52
C GLU A 135 -9.42 18.14 5.26
N ILE A 136 -8.08 18.14 5.35
CA ILE A 136 -7.28 16.92 5.18
C ILE A 136 -7.41 15.94 6.35
N SER A 137 -7.76 16.45 7.53
CA SER A 137 -8.02 15.67 8.75
C SER A 137 -9.41 15.05 8.78
N ASP A 138 -10.22 15.27 7.75
CA ASP A 138 -11.50 14.61 7.62
C ASP A 138 -11.34 13.08 7.67
N PRO A 139 -12.11 12.35 8.51
CA PRO A 139 -11.99 10.90 8.64
C PRO A 139 -12.03 10.14 7.31
N ARG A 140 -12.77 10.64 6.32
CA ARG A 140 -12.90 10.05 4.98
C ARG A 140 -11.61 10.23 4.17
N VAL A 141 -10.97 11.38 4.28
CA VAL A 141 -9.66 11.63 3.65
C VAL A 141 -8.60 10.77 4.34
N LEU A 142 -8.66 10.65 5.67
CA LEU A 142 -7.76 9.78 6.43
C LEU A 142 -7.92 8.31 6.04
N GLU A 143 -9.14 7.83 5.78
CA GLU A 143 -9.39 6.47 5.29
C GLU A 143 -8.70 6.22 3.94
N ILE A 144 -8.80 7.16 3.00
CA ILE A 144 -8.15 7.03 1.68
C ILE A 144 -6.61 7.01 1.84
N LEU A 145 -6.07 7.87 2.69
CA LEU A 145 -4.63 7.92 2.97
C LEU A 145 -4.15 6.66 3.71
N ALA A 146 -4.94 6.13 4.63
CA ALA A 146 -4.65 4.88 5.34
C ALA A 146 -4.65 3.68 4.38
N LYS A 147 -5.65 3.57 3.48
CA LYS A 147 -5.70 2.53 2.45
C LYS A 147 -4.48 2.58 1.53
N TYR A 148 -4.04 3.78 1.16
CA TYR A 148 -2.80 3.95 0.41
C TYR A 148 -1.58 3.46 1.20
N ALA A 149 -1.38 3.97 2.42
CA ALA A 149 -0.22 3.67 3.26
C ALA A 149 -0.11 2.19 3.66
N GLY A 150 -1.25 1.51 3.78
CA GLY A 150 -1.34 0.08 4.08
C GLY A 150 -1.26 -0.78 2.82
N GLU A 151 -2.37 -0.90 2.10
CA GLU A 151 -2.54 -1.92 1.06
C GLU A 151 -1.71 -1.66 -0.20
N GLN A 152 -1.68 -0.41 -0.68
CA GLN A 152 -1.07 -0.09 -1.97
C GLN A 152 0.45 -0.12 -1.89
N ILE A 153 1.01 0.48 -0.84
CA ILE A 153 2.44 0.42 -0.57
C ILE A 153 2.90 -1.03 -0.37
N LYS A 154 2.12 -1.85 0.36
CA LYS A 154 2.38 -3.28 0.50
C LYS A 154 2.44 -3.98 -0.86
N ARG A 155 1.41 -3.82 -1.72
CA ARG A 155 1.38 -4.44 -3.05
C ARG A 155 2.58 -4.05 -3.93
N ILE A 156 3.00 -2.79 -3.87
CA ILE A 156 4.19 -2.30 -4.60
C ILE A 156 5.46 -2.99 -4.08
N ASN A 157 5.61 -3.09 -2.75
CA ASN A 157 6.75 -3.74 -2.11
C ASN A 157 6.80 -5.23 -2.41
N ASP A 158 5.68 -5.93 -2.27
CA ASP A 158 5.54 -7.37 -2.51
C ASP A 158 5.92 -7.74 -3.95
N THR A 159 5.59 -6.89 -4.91
CA THR A 159 5.99 -7.10 -6.32
C THR A 159 7.51 -7.03 -6.48
N THR A 160 8.19 -6.13 -5.77
CA THR A 160 9.67 -6.03 -5.79
C THR A 160 10.30 -7.22 -5.08
N LEU A 161 9.78 -7.59 -3.89
CA LEU A 161 10.22 -8.76 -3.14
C LEU A 161 10.11 -10.04 -3.96
N LYS A 162 8.97 -10.26 -4.63
CA LYS A 162 8.76 -11.42 -5.50
C LYS A 162 9.79 -11.48 -6.63
N ALA A 163 10.11 -10.35 -7.26
CA ALA A 163 11.11 -10.29 -8.32
C ALA A 163 12.53 -10.57 -7.79
N LEU A 164 12.89 -10.04 -6.62
CA LEU A 164 14.18 -10.31 -5.97
C LEU A 164 14.33 -11.78 -5.59
N ARG A 165 13.31 -12.36 -4.93
CA ARG A 165 13.29 -13.78 -4.56
C ARG A 165 13.52 -14.67 -5.76
N GLY A 166 12.72 -14.50 -6.81
CA GLY A 166 12.87 -15.29 -8.04
C GLY A 166 14.25 -15.15 -8.67
N ALA A 167 14.81 -13.93 -8.71
CA ALA A 167 16.13 -13.70 -9.26
C ALA A 167 17.25 -14.34 -8.42
N LEU A 168 17.19 -14.21 -7.09
CA LEU A 168 18.19 -14.72 -6.15
C LEU A 168 18.14 -16.23 -6.01
N THR A 169 16.95 -16.83 -5.86
CA THR A 169 16.79 -18.30 -5.84
C THR A 169 17.38 -18.93 -7.09
N GLU A 170 17.16 -18.32 -8.26
CA GLU A 170 17.77 -18.78 -9.51
C GLU A 170 19.30 -18.61 -9.50
N GLY A 171 19.83 -17.54 -8.92
CA GLY A 171 21.28 -17.36 -8.77
C GLY A 171 21.90 -18.44 -7.86
N PHE A 172 21.27 -18.73 -6.72
CA PHE A 172 21.71 -19.79 -5.82
C PHE A 172 21.67 -21.18 -6.47
N ARG A 173 20.59 -21.50 -7.20
CA ARG A 173 20.50 -22.78 -7.95
C ARG A 173 21.60 -22.93 -9.00
N ASN A 174 22.05 -21.83 -9.60
CA ASN A 174 23.13 -21.82 -10.58
C ASN A 174 24.54 -21.76 -9.95
N GLY A 175 24.65 -21.77 -8.61
CA GLY A 175 25.93 -21.68 -7.91
C GLY A 175 26.65 -20.35 -8.17
N GLU A 176 25.89 -19.28 -8.40
CA GLU A 176 26.45 -17.97 -8.69
C GLU A 176 27.16 -17.35 -7.48
N ASP A 177 28.29 -16.71 -7.74
CA ASP A 177 29.00 -15.94 -6.70
C ASP A 177 28.28 -14.65 -6.32
N ILE A 178 28.79 -13.99 -5.27
CA ILE A 178 28.22 -12.75 -4.77
C ILE A 178 28.18 -11.62 -5.80
N ASN A 179 29.14 -11.56 -6.72
CA ASN A 179 29.20 -10.52 -7.75
C ASN A 179 28.08 -10.71 -8.77
N LEU A 180 27.77 -11.94 -9.13
CA LEU A 180 26.65 -12.33 -9.99
C LEU A 180 25.31 -12.05 -9.31
N LEU A 181 25.14 -12.46 -8.04
CA LEU A 181 23.93 -12.17 -7.25
C LEU A 181 23.69 -10.66 -7.11
N ALA A 182 24.74 -9.88 -6.85
CA ALA A 182 24.65 -8.42 -6.83
C ALA A 182 24.21 -7.84 -8.18
N ARG A 183 24.64 -8.41 -9.33
CA ARG A 183 24.17 -8.00 -10.66
C ARG A 183 22.68 -8.29 -10.85
N ARG A 184 22.17 -9.41 -10.33
CA ARG A 184 20.73 -9.74 -10.36
C ARG A 184 19.91 -8.74 -9.55
N ILE A 185 20.34 -8.40 -8.34
CA ILE A 185 19.71 -7.37 -7.50
C ILE A 185 19.64 -6.03 -8.26
N ARG A 186 20.77 -5.55 -8.79
CA ARG A 186 20.82 -4.32 -9.58
C ARG A 186 19.90 -4.34 -10.79
N THR A 187 19.76 -5.50 -11.46
CA THR A 187 18.85 -5.66 -12.60
C THR A 187 17.39 -5.49 -12.19
N VAL A 188 16.96 -6.10 -11.07
CA VAL A 188 15.60 -5.95 -10.54
C VAL A 188 15.32 -4.49 -10.19
N PHE A 189 16.26 -3.82 -9.51
CA PHE A 189 16.10 -2.42 -9.13
C PHE A 189 16.24 -1.43 -10.31
N ALA A 190 16.95 -1.80 -11.38
CA ALA A 190 16.96 -1.04 -12.62
C ALA A 190 15.57 -1.01 -13.29
N ASP A 191 14.85 -2.13 -13.36
CA ASP A 191 13.44 -2.14 -13.83
C ASP A 191 12.53 -1.39 -12.86
N ALA A 192 12.73 -1.54 -11.54
CA ALA A 192 11.99 -0.81 -10.51
C ALA A 192 12.11 0.72 -10.70
N ARG A 193 13.33 1.24 -10.82
CA ARG A 193 13.64 2.67 -11.04
C ARG A 193 13.30 3.15 -12.46
N GLY A 194 13.32 2.24 -13.42
CA GLY A 194 12.98 2.50 -14.82
C GLY A 194 11.47 2.45 -15.04
N ARG A 195 11.02 1.40 -15.73
CA ARG A 195 9.65 1.22 -16.22
C ARG A 195 8.63 1.17 -15.09
N ARG A 196 8.88 0.42 -14.00
CA ARG A 196 7.88 0.26 -12.93
C ARG A 196 7.59 1.57 -12.20
N SER A 197 8.60 2.39 -11.91
CA SER A 197 8.38 3.69 -11.27
C SER A 197 7.43 4.60 -12.07
N VAL A 198 7.46 4.52 -13.42
CA VAL A 198 6.54 5.27 -14.29
C VAL A 198 5.12 4.75 -14.14
N VAL A 199 4.94 3.43 -14.20
CA VAL A 199 3.61 2.80 -14.08
C VAL A 199 3.00 3.10 -12.71
N ILE A 200 3.77 2.90 -11.65
CA ILE A 200 3.33 3.15 -10.27
C ILE A 200 2.98 4.64 -10.10
N ALA A 201 3.88 5.55 -10.46
CA ALA A 201 3.64 6.98 -10.29
C ALA A 201 2.41 7.45 -11.06
N ARG A 202 2.16 6.93 -12.26
CA ARG A 202 0.95 7.25 -13.03
C ARG A 202 -0.30 6.79 -12.29
N THR A 203 -0.36 5.51 -11.90
CA THR A 203 -1.49 4.93 -11.19
C THR A 203 -1.78 5.67 -9.88
N GLU A 204 -0.75 5.92 -9.07
CA GLU A 204 -0.91 6.59 -7.78
C GLU A 204 -1.25 8.08 -7.93
N SER A 205 -0.74 8.76 -8.96
CA SER A 205 -1.13 10.15 -9.24
C SER A 205 -2.61 10.28 -9.60
N THR A 206 -3.15 9.36 -10.41
CA THR A 206 -4.57 9.32 -10.77
C THR A 206 -5.43 9.03 -9.55
N ARG A 207 -5.01 8.05 -8.73
CA ARG A 207 -5.72 7.68 -7.50
C ARG A 207 -5.76 8.85 -6.52
N ALA A 208 -4.63 9.50 -6.25
CA ALA A 208 -4.55 10.63 -5.33
C ALA A 208 -5.36 11.84 -5.79
N LEU A 209 -5.31 12.14 -7.09
CA LEU A 209 -6.08 13.23 -7.68
C LEU A 209 -7.59 12.99 -7.52
N ASN A 210 -8.07 11.82 -7.94
CA ASN A 210 -9.51 11.52 -7.87
C ASN A 210 -10.00 11.36 -6.43
N ALA A 211 -9.17 10.84 -5.53
CA ALA A 211 -9.45 10.81 -4.10
C ALA A 211 -9.70 12.21 -3.53
N GLY A 212 -8.78 13.15 -3.76
CA GLY A 212 -8.92 14.52 -3.26
C GLY A 212 -10.13 15.24 -3.87
N GLN A 213 -10.38 15.03 -5.16
CA GLN A 213 -11.56 15.57 -5.84
C GLN A 213 -12.88 15.02 -5.29
N LEU A 214 -12.95 13.71 -5.04
CA LEU A 214 -14.13 13.09 -4.47
C LEU A 214 -14.37 13.60 -3.05
N ALA A 215 -13.33 13.65 -2.23
CA ALA A 215 -13.42 14.18 -0.87
C ALA A 215 -13.90 15.65 -0.85
N ALA A 216 -13.35 16.50 -1.72
CA ALA A 216 -13.80 17.89 -1.84
C ALA A 216 -15.25 17.99 -2.34
N THR A 217 -15.64 17.14 -3.28
CA THR A 217 -17.03 17.06 -3.77
C THR A 217 -17.99 16.73 -2.63
N GLU A 218 -17.61 15.78 -1.77
CA GLU A 218 -18.41 15.40 -0.61
C GLU A 218 -18.41 16.48 0.49
N GLN A 219 -17.26 17.11 0.78
CA GLN A 219 -17.14 18.19 1.77
C GLN A 219 -17.97 19.42 1.37
N ALA A 220 -18.05 19.71 0.07
CA ALA A 220 -18.86 20.81 -0.44
C ALA A 220 -20.36 20.47 -0.60
N GLY A 221 -20.79 19.28 -0.20
CA GLY A 221 -22.21 18.90 -0.14
C GLY A 221 -22.85 18.59 -1.49
N PHE A 222 -22.06 18.30 -2.52
CA PHE A 222 -22.58 17.86 -3.82
C PHE A 222 -23.24 16.48 -3.70
N GLU A 223 -24.34 16.25 -4.42
CA GLU A 223 -25.07 14.99 -4.34
C GLU A 223 -24.49 13.89 -5.22
N GLY A 224 -23.86 14.26 -6.33
CA GLY A 224 -23.38 13.32 -7.33
C GLY A 224 -21.95 13.53 -7.82
N LYS A 225 -21.50 12.52 -8.55
CA LYS A 225 -20.26 12.52 -9.32
C LYS A 225 -20.51 11.92 -10.69
N GLN A 226 -19.82 12.42 -11.71
CA GLN A 226 -19.83 11.84 -13.05
C GLN A 226 -18.45 11.35 -13.44
N TRP A 227 -18.40 10.21 -14.10
CA TRP A 227 -17.18 9.74 -14.73
C TRP A 227 -16.84 10.54 -15.98
N LEU A 228 -15.62 11.08 -16.03
CA LEU A 228 -15.05 11.71 -17.22
C LEU A 228 -13.87 10.87 -17.70
N SER A 229 -14.10 10.12 -18.77
CA SER A 229 -13.07 9.30 -19.38
C SER A 229 -11.95 10.14 -20.01
N THR A 230 -10.84 9.48 -20.28
CA THR A 230 -9.71 10.09 -20.99
C THR A 230 -10.16 10.50 -22.40
N ARG A 231 -9.87 11.73 -22.81
CA ARG A 231 -10.29 12.27 -24.12
C ARG A 231 -9.25 12.09 -25.21
N ASP A 232 -8.67 10.89 -25.29
CA ASP A 232 -7.76 10.47 -26.35
C ASP A 232 -7.97 9.00 -26.75
N THR A 233 -7.22 8.53 -27.74
CA THR A 233 -7.36 7.18 -28.33
C THR A 233 -6.86 6.05 -27.43
N SER A 234 -6.29 6.35 -26.27
CA SER A 234 -5.72 5.35 -25.34
C SER A 234 -6.66 5.02 -24.18
N VAL A 235 -7.92 5.45 -24.25
CA VAL A 235 -8.96 5.05 -23.29
C VAL A 235 -9.35 3.60 -23.52
N ARG A 236 -9.45 2.81 -22.46
CA ARG A 236 -9.93 1.42 -22.53
C ARG A 236 -11.44 1.37 -22.73
N GLU A 237 -11.93 0.37 -23.45
CA GLU A 237 -13.36 0.19 -23.74
C GLU A 237 -14.22 0.17 -22.47
N THR A 238 -13.73 -0.52 -21.42
CA THR A 238 -14.42 -0.59 -20.12
C THR A 238 -14.64 0.78 -19.48
N HIS A 239 -13.73 1.73 -19.71
CA HIS A 239 -13.81 3.10 -19.20
C HIS A 239 -14.53 4.05 -20.16
N MET A 240 -14.57 3.75 -21.46
CA MET A 240 -15.46 4.44 -22.39
C MET A 240 -16.92 4.18 -22.03
N GLY A 241 -17.26 2.94 -21.66
CA GLY A 241 -18.60 2.59 -21.19
C GLY A 241 -18.99 3.27 -19.86
N LEU A 242 -18.01 3.75 -19.08
CA LEU A 242 -18.25 4.54 -17.89
C LEU A 242 -18.42 6.03 -18.19
N ASP A 243 -17.95 6.54 -19.34
CA ASP A 243 -18.02 7.98 -19.65
C ASP A 243 -19.45 8.51 -19.55
N GLY A 244 -19.60 9.62 -18.83
CA GLY A 244 -20.90 10.25 -18.65
C GLY A 244 -21.79 9.59 -17.59
N GLN A 245 -21.45 8.41 -17.05
CA GLN A 245 -22.23 7.81 -15.97
C GLN A 245 -22.19 8.68 -14.72
N ILE A 246 -23.37 8.88 -14.12
CA ILE A 246 -23.54 9.63 -12.87
C ILE A 246 -23.92 8.66 -11.77
N ARG A 247 -23.31 8.86 -10.61
CA ARG A 247 -23.61 8.14 -9.37
C ARG A 247 -23.75 9.15 -8.25
N LYS A 248 -24.46 8.80 -7.18
CA LYS A 248 -24.37 9.59 -5.96
C LYS A 248 -22.91 9.61 -5.48
N VAL A 249 -22.51 10.65 -4.74
CA VAL A 249 -21.11 10.81 -4.28
C VAL A 249 -20.58 9.58 -3.54
N LYS A 250 -21.44 8.84 -2.83
CA LYS A 250 -21.07 7.62 -2.08
C LYS A 250 -21.28 6.29 -2.81
N GLU A 251 -21.91 6.31 -3.98
CA GLU A 251 -22.20 5.09 -4.76
C GLU A 251 -21.05 4.75 -5.69
N ASP A 252 -20.65 3.47 -5.75
CA ASP A 252 -19.58 3.05 -6.65
C ASP A 252 -20.00 3.05 -8.12
N PHE A 253 -19.00 3.23 -8.99
CA PHE A 253 -19.13 2.90 -10.40
C PHE A 253 -18.97 1.40 -10.61
N VAL A 254 -19.69 0.87 -11.59
CA VAL A 254 -19.57 -0.53 -12.04
C VAL A 254 -19.16 -0.51 -13.50
N SER A 255 -17.96 -1.00 -13.79
CA SER A 255 -17.47 -1.14 -15.15
C SER A 255 -18.15 -2.33 -15.86
N ILE A 256 -18.10 -2.37 -17.18
CA ILE A 256 -18.64 -3.50 -17.97
C ILE A 256 -17.93 -4.83 -17.69
N SER A 257 -16.72 -4.81 -17.10
CA SER A 257 -16.01 -6.02 -16.66
C SER A 257 -16.51 -6.55 -15.32
N GLY A 258 -17.43 -5.83 -14.66
CA GLY A 258 -17.94 -6.15 -13.33
C GLY A 258 -17.09 -5.59 -12.18
N ALA A 259 -15.96 -4.94 -12.46
CA ALA A 259 -15.19 -4.28 -11.42
C ALA A 259 -15.96 -3.10 -10.83
N VAL A 260 -15.89 -2.96 -9.50
CA VAL A 260 -16.62 -1.95 -8.71
C VAL A 260 -15.63 -1.04 -7.99
N GLY A 261 -15.88 0.27 -8.02
CA GLY A 261 -15.03 1.22 -7.29
C GLY A 261 -15.54 2.66 -7.29
N PRO A 262 -15.08 3.49 -6.35
CA PRO A 262 -15.65 4.81 -6.11
C PRO A 262 -15.21 5.86 -7.13
N TYR A 263 -14.06 5.69 -7.80
CA TYR A 263 -13.51 6.66 -8.74
C TYR A 263 -12.38 6.04 -9.58
N PRO A 264 -11.89 6.74 -10.63
CA PRO A 264 -10.81 6.23 -11.46
C PRO A 264 -9.53 5.92 -10.69
N GLY A 265 -9.03 4.69 -10.86
CA GLY A 265 -7.84 4.19 -10.17
C GLY A 265 -8.12 3.55 -8.81
N ALA A 266 -9.39 3.30 -8.46
CA ALA A 266 -9.80 2.68 -7.20
C ALA A 266 -10.77 1.48 -7.33
N PHE A 267 -10.78 0.77 -8.47
CA PHE A 267 -11.52 -0.49 -8.64
C PHE A 267 -10.92 -1.67 -7.89
N GLY A 268 -9.64 -1.59 -7.50
CA GLY A 268 -8.93 -2.68 -6.84
C GLY A 268 -8.41 -3.78 -7.79
N VAL A 269 -8.74 -3.67 -9.07
CA VAL A 269 -8.35 -4.59 -10.15
C VAL A 269 -7.36 -3.91 -11.07
N ALA A 270 -6.21 -4.55 -11.31
CA ALA A 270 -5.12 -3.95 -12.09
C ALA A 270 -5.54 -3.54 -13.50
N ALA A 271 -6.36 -4.34 -14.19
CA ALA A 271 -6.82 -4.06 -15.56
C ALA A 271 -7.63 -2.75 -15.67
N GLU A 272 -8.33 -2.34 -14.61
CA GLU A 272 -9.14 -1.12 -14.57
C GLU A 272 -8.36 0.07 -13.97
N ASP A 273 -7.42 -0.20 -13.06
CA ASP A 273 -6.74 0.87 -12.32
C ASP A 273 -5.44 1.35 -12.96
N ILE A 274 -4.60 0.44 -13.45
CA ILE A 274 -3.23 0.80 -13.81
C ILE A 274 -3.19 1.72 -15.02
N GLN A 275 -2.34 2.75 -14.96
CA GLN A 275 -2.17 3.74 -16.03
C GLN A 275 -3.45 4.51 -16.44
N CYS A 276 -4.53 4.42 -15.67
CA CYS A 276 -5.74 5.20 -15.90
C CYS A 276 -5.44 6.71 -15.87
N ARG A 277 -6.14 7.50 -16.70
CA ARG A 277 -6.08 8.98 -16.74
C ARG A 277 -7.47 9.63 -16.74
N CYS A 278 -8.49 8.85 -16.41
CA CYS A 278 -9.85 9.36 -16.25
C CYS A 278 -9.95 10.19 -14.96
N THR A 279 -10.96 11.05 -14.89
CA THR A 279 -11.25 11.90 -13.74
C THR A 279 -12.74 11.88 -13.41
N VAL A 280 -13.14 12.51 -12.31
CA VAL A 280 -14.56 12.66 -11.93
C VAL A 280 -14.98 14.12 -11.95
N LEU A 281 -16.20 14.40 -12.38
CA LEU A 281 -16.85 15.70 -12.25
C LEU A 281 -17.77 15.71 -11.03
N SER A 282 -18.02 16.90 -10.48
CA SER A 282 -18.98 17.07 -9.38
C SER A 282 -20.35 17.41 -9.95
N VAL A 283 -21.39 16.79 -9.42
CA VAL A 283 -22.78 17.02 -9.83
C VAL A 283 -23.54 17.60 -8.64
N ALA A 284 -24.13 18.79 -8.81
CA ALA A 284 -24.79 19.52 -7.72
C ALA A 284 -26.00 18.74 -7.18
N LYS A 285 -26.85 18.28 -8.09
CA LYS A 285 -28.07 17.56 -7.78
C LYS A 285 -28.23 16.36 -8.71
N VAL A 286 -28.63 15.22 -8.17
CA VAL A 286 -28.93 14.01 -8.96
C VAL A 286 -30.44 13.77 -8.92
N ASP A 287 -31.19 14.43 -9.80
CA ASP A 287 -32.62 14.12 -9.99
C ASP A 287 -32.81 12.89 -10.90
N THR A 288 -33.97 12.24 -10.79
CA THR A 288 -34.31 10.98 -11.47
C THR A 288 -34.47 11.09 -13.00
N SER A 289 -34.47 12.30 -13.55
CA SER A 289 -34.54 12.57 -14.98
C SER A 289 -33.16 13.03 -15.47
N ALA A 290 -32.63 12.41 -16.54
CA ALA A 290 -31.33 12.79 -17.12
C ALA A 290 -31.30 14.22 -17.69
N ASP A 291 -32.47 14.84 -17.85
CA ASP A 291 -32.60 16.21 -18.38
C ASP A 291 -32.36 17.29 -17.31
N ASP A 292 -32.31 16.91 -16.02
CA ASP A 292 -32.19 17.84 -14.88
C ASP A 292 -30.82 17.78 -14.16
N ILE A 293 -29.78 17.26 -14.80
CA ILE A 293 -28.42 17.19 -14.21
C ILE A 293 -27.80 18.59 -14.17
N VAL A 294 -27.61 19.13 -12.96
CA VAL A 294 -26.92 20.40 -12.75
C VAL A 294 -25.42 20.18 -12.59
N TRP A 295 -24.66 20.49 -13.64
CA TRP A 295 -23.19 20.54 -13.60
C TRP A 295 -22.74 21.75 -12.79
N ALA A 296 -22.07 21.49 -11.67
CA ALA A 296 -21.52 22.55 -10.83
C ALA A 296 -20.51 23.44 -11.58
N GLN A 297 -19.76 22.83 -12.50
CA GLN A 297 -18.71 23.49 -13.28
C GLN A 297 -19.17 24.02 -14.64
N GLY A 298 -20.48 23.96 -14.98
CA GLY A 298 -20.98 24.38 -16.29
C GLY A 298 -20.38 23.58 -17.47
N LEU A 299 -20.21 22.27 -17.29
CA LEU A 299 -19.60 21.33 -18.26
C LEU A 299 -20.65 20.66 -19.15
N ASP A 300 -21.53 21.48 -19.70
CA ASP A 300 -22.64 21.15 -20.60
C ASP A 300 -22.19 20.75 -22.02
N THR A 301 -20.99 21.16 -22.44
CA THR A 301 -20.45 20.89 -23.78
C THR A 301 -19.19 20.03 -23.74
N GLU A 302 -18.99 19.24 -24.80
CA GLU A 302 -17.80 18.39 -24.98
C GLU A 302 -16.50 19.21 -25.04
N GLU A 303 -16.54 20.42 -25.60
CA GLU A 303 -15.38 21.32 -25.62
C GLU A 303 -14.95 21.74 -24.20
N ARG A 304 -15.93 22.10 -23.35
CA ARG A 304 -15.67 22.47 -21.95
C ARG A 304 -15.14 21.27 -21.16
N ARG A 305 -15.72 20.08 -21.35
CA ARG A 305 -15.23 18.83 -20.74
C ARG A 305 -13.81 18.49 -21.17
N LEU A 306 -13.48 18.65 -22.45
CA LEU A 306 -12.12 18.45 -22.95
C LEU A 306 -11.13 19.44 -22.32
N LYS A 307 -11.49 20.72 -22.23
CA LYS A 307 -10.67 21.74 -21.56
C LYS A 307 -10.45 21.40 -20.09
N TYR A 308 -11.50 20.97 -19.39
CA TYR A 308 -11.44 20.53 -18.01
C TYR A 308 -10.50 19.32 -17.84
N TRP A 309 -10.67 18.29 -18.68
CA TRP A 309 -9.81 17.10 -18.65
C TRP A 309 -8.34 17.46 -18.90
N LYS A 310 -8.05 18.32 -19.90
CA LYS A 310 -6.67 18.77 -20.18
C LYS A 310 -6.04 19.49 -18.99
N ALA A 311 -6.81 20.31 -18.26
CA ALA A 311 -6.31 20.98 -17.07
C ALA A 311 -5.97 19.97 -15.94
N ASN A 312 -6.84 18.98 -15.74
CA ASN A 312 -6.60 17.89 -14.80
C ASN A 312 -5.39 17.03 -15.18
N GLU A 313 -5.25 16.69 -16.46
CA GLU A 313 -4.11 15.91 -16.94
C GLU A 313 -2.79 16.64 -16.73
N ARG A 314 -2.73 17.96 -16.94
CA ARG A 314 -1.53 18.77 -16.63
C ARG A 314 -1.16 18.70 -15.16
N PHE A 315 -2.15 18.84 -14.28
CA PHE A 315 -1.95 18.73 -12.84
C PHE A 315 -1.50 17.31 -12.44
N ARG A 316 -2.16 16.27 -12.96
CA ARG A 316 -1.79 14.87 -12.76
C ARG A 316 -0.36 14.58 -13.19
N ILE A 317 0.08 15.08 -14.35
CA ILE A 317 1.46 14.92 -14.84
C ILE A 317 2.47 15.57 -13.88
N ALA A 318 2.13 16.72 -13.27
CA ALA A 318 2.99 17.36 -12.28
C ALA A 318 3.11 16.52 -10.99
N VAL A 319 2.01 15.94 -10.52
CA VAL A 319 1.99 14.98 -9.40
C VAL A 319 2.78 13.71 -9.76
N GLU A 320 2.55 13.12 -10.94
CA GLU A 320 3.26 11.93 -11.45
C GLU A 320 4.77 12.16 -11.42
N LYS A 321 5.26 13.32 -11.87
CA LYS A 321 6.69 13.65 -11.82
C LYS A 321 7.26 13.65 -10.41
N ARG A 322 6.53 14.18 -9.42
CA ARG A 322 6.95 14.19 -8.01
C ARG A 322 6.97 12.78 -7.43
N LEU A 323 5.90 12.01 -7.62
CA LEU A 323 5.81 10.62 -7.17
C LEU A 323 6.88 9.73 -7.81
N ARG A 324 7.11 9.88 -9.13
CA ARG A 324 8.16 9.12 -9.82
C ARG A 324 9.53 9.38 -9.22
N ARG A 325 9.85 10.65 -8.89
CA ARG A 325 11.10 10.98 -8.21
C ARG A 325 11.16 10.34 -6.82
N ALA A 326 10.07 10.36 -6.06
CA ALA A 326 9.99 9.72 -4.75
C ALA A 326 10.23 8.20 -4.83
N PHE A 327 9.50 7.48 -5.70
CA PHE A 327 9.68 6.05 -5.90
C PHE A 327 11.10 5.69 -6.36
N ARG A 328 11.68 6.46 -7.29
CA ARG A 328 13.07 6.21 -7.74
C ARG A 328 14.09 6.36 -6.62
N ARG A 329 13.92 7.34 -5.73
CA ARG A 329 14.77 7.50 -4.55
C ARG A 329 14.63 6.31 -3.61
N VAL A 330 13.40 5.91 -3.28
CA VAL A 330 13.18 4.77 -2.39
C VAL A 330 13.73 3.47 -2.98
N PHE A 331 13.51 3.19 -4.26
CA PHE A 331 14.07 2.00 -4.88
C PHE A 331 15.59 2.01 -4.90
N THR A 332 16.23 3.18 -4.94
CA THR A 332 17.70 3.28 -4.79
C THR A 332 18.12 2.91 -3.37
N ILE A 333 17.41 3.41 -2.35
CA ILE A 333 17.66 3.07 -0.95
C ILE A 333 17.46 1.56 -0.70
N GLN A 334 16.38 0.98 -1.22
CA GLN A 334 16.11 -0.46 -1.08
C GLN A 334 17.18 -1.30 -1.81
N GLU A 335 17.69 -0.83 -2.96
CA GLU A 335 18.79 -1.49 -3.68
C GLU A 335 20.06 -1.51 -2.84
N GLU A 336 20.48 -0.36 -2.31
CA GLU A 336 21.66 -0.22 -1.44
C GLU A 336 21.54 -1.15 -0.22
N LYS A 337 20.41 -1.09 0.49
CA LYS A 337 20.18 -1.97 1.65
C LYS A 337 20.20 -3.45 1.29
N THR A 338 19.63 -3.84 0.14
CA THR A 338 19.60 -5.25 -0.29
C THR A 338 21.01 -5.75 -0.65
N LEU A 339 21.84 -4.89 -1.26
CA LEU A 339 23.23 -5.21 -1.53
C LEU A 339 24.06 -5.32 -0.25
N ASP A 340 23.85 -4.42 0.72
CA ASP A 340 24.52 -4.50 2.03
C ASP A 340 24.15 -5.79 2.77
N PHE A 341 22.86 -6.17 2.75
CA PHE A 341 22.39 -7.43 3.31
C PHE A 341 23.02 -8.66 2.63
N LEU A 342 23.14 -8.65 1.30
CA LEU A 342 23.81 -9.73 0.57
C LEU A 342 25.26 -9.91 1.03
N VAL A 343 26.00 -8.83 1.24
CA VAL A 343 27.39 -8.88 1.73
C VAL A 343 27.46 -9.41 3.17
N GLN A 344 26.55 -9.00 4.05
CA GLN A 344 26.48 -9.52 5.41
C GLN A 344 26.14 -11.02 5.44
N HIS A 345 25.28 -11.47 4.52
CA HIS A 345 24.88 -12.87 4.41
C HIS A 345 25.99 -13.78 3.87
N GLN A 346 26.95 -13.22 3.11
CA GLN A 346 28.10 -13.95 2.57
C GLN A 346 28.87 -14.74 3.64
N GLY A 347 29.03 -14.17 4.83
CA GLY A 347 29.75 -14.81 5.95
C GLY A 347 29.05 -16.05 6.51
N ARG A 348 27.75 -16.26 6.21
CA ARG A 348 26.96 -17.38 6.72
C ARG A 348 26.81 -18.53 5.72
N VAL A 349 26.74 -18.22 4.42
CA VAL A 349 26.41 -19.22 3.37
C VAL A 349 27.67 -19.73 2.63
N GLY A 350 28.86 -19.23 2.96
CA GLY A 350 30.11 -19.73 2.38
C GLY A 350 30.28 -19.40 0.88
N LEU A 351 29.64 -18.34 0.39
CA LEU A 351 29.75 -17.88 -0.99
C LEU A 351 31.18 -17.37 -1.26
N SER A 352 31.89 -18.01 -2.19
CA SER A 352 33.26 -17.64 -2.57
C SER A 352 33.27 -16.41 -3.49
N VAL A 353 34.34 -15.62 -3.43
CA VAL A 353 34.60 -14.56 -4.41
C VAL A 353 35.41 -15.18 -5.55
N SER A 354 34.82 -15.26 -6.74
CA SER A 354 35.59 -15.54 -7.95
C SER A 354 36.42 -14.30 -8.27
N ASN A 355 37.72 -14.33 -7.98
CA ASN A 355 38.64 -13.32 -8.51
C ASN A 355 38.73 -13.51 -10.02
N ASN A 356 38.27 -12.51 -10.79
CA ASN A 356 38.61 -12.40 -12.19
C ASN A 356 38.89 -10.94 -12.54
#